data_AF-A0A1B8F5R9-F1
#
_entry.id   AF-A0A1B8F5R9-F1
#
_cell.length_a   1.000
_cell.length_b   1.000
_cell.length_c   1.000
_cell.angle_alpha   90.00
_cell.angle_beta   90.00
_cell.angle_gamma   90.00
#
_symmetry.space_group_name_H-M   'P 1'
#
loop_
_entity.id
_entity.type
_entity.pdbx_description
1 polymer ?
#
loop_
_entity_poly.entity_id
_entity_poly.type
_entity_poly.pdbx_seq_one_letter_code
_entity_poly.pdbx_strand_id
1 'polypeptide(L)'
;MTKRAGKSLTTPIQPHPPKFALERTINHHDYSQFIKMGGGAKVPYPKHVWSPAGGWYTQPKNWKVNTAVMLAAVFGVTAMAWKFSAENEYRTKFPEQGRFYPSRYWSKQIIEHEKEVKEGKKSA
;
A
#
# COMPACT_ATOMS: atom_id res chain seq x y z
N MET A 1 20.96 77.46 -52.84
CA MET A 1 20.89 75.98 -52.68
C MET A 1 19.54 75.64 -52.03
N THR A 2 18.91 74.60 -52.55
CA THR A 2 17.46 74.46 -52.76
C THR A 2 16.71 73.82 -51.56
N LYS A 3 15.45 74.23 -51.34
CA LYS A 3 14.46 73.63 -50.39
C LYS A 3 14.08 72.18 -50.74
N ARG A 4 13.63 71.42 -49.72
CA ARG A 4 12.49 70.43 -49.65
C ARG A 4 12.87 69.34 -48.62
N ALA A 5 11.99 68.60 -47.95
CA ALA A 5 10.57 68.62 -47.59
C ALA A 5 10.41 67.40 -46.64
N GLY A 6 9.58 67.49 -45.60
CA GLY A 6 9.34 66.38 -44.68
C GLY A 6 8.61 65.20 -45.33
N LYS A 7 8.79 63.99 -44.77
CA LYS A 7 7.97 62.81 -45.07
C LYS A 7 7.80 61.94 -43.82
N SER A 8 6.53 61.68 -43.53
CA SER A 8 5.99 60.67 -42.62
C SER A 8 6.07 59.26 -43.25
N LEU A 9 5.79 58.25 -42.43
CA LEU A 9 5.35 56.87 -42.73
C LEU A 9 6.40 55.75 -42.82
N THR A 10 6.24 54.81 -41.88
CA THR A 10 6.10 53.36 -42.10
C THR A 10 7.28 52.63 -42.76
N THR A 11 8.04 51.91 -41.95
CA THR A 11 8.85 50.78 -42.44
C THR A 11 8.01 49.50 -42.37
N PRO A 12 7.87 48.73 -43.47
CA PRO A 12 7.08 47.52 -43.53
C PRO A 12 7.75 46.32 -42.88
N ILE A 13 6.93 45.42 -42.35
CA ILE A 13 7.26 44.09 -41.84
C ILE A 13 7.95 43.28 -42.94
N GLN A 14 9.14 42.72 -42.65
CA GLN A 14 9.84 41.81 -43.56
C GLN A 14 9.16 40.43 -43.56
N PRO A 15 8.81 39.85 -44.71
CA PRO A 15 8.36 38.46 -44.78
C PRO A 15 9.56 37.52 -44.96
N HIS A 16 9.77 36.60 -44.01
CA HIS A 16 10.61 35.42 -44.25
C HIS A 16 9.71 34.17 -44.38
N PRO A 17 9.70 33.51 -45.56
CA PRO A 17 9.25 32.13 -45.72
C PRO A 17 10.48 31.20 -45.89
N PRO A 18 10.34 29.87 -46.04
CA PRO A 18 9.74 28.88 -45.13
C PRO A 18 10.63 27.60 -45.00
N LYS A 19 10.03 26.51 -44.48
CA LYS A 19 10.27 25.07 -44.77
C LYS A 19 11.14 24.23 -43.81
N PHE A 20 10.43 23.30 -43.16
CA PHE A 20 10.77 21.86 -43.14
C PHE A 20 12.25 21.50 -42.95
N ALA A 21 12.70 21.47 -41.70
CA ALA A 21 13.83 20.62 -41.30
C ALA A 21 13.27 19.51 -40.41
N LEU A 22 12.87 18.43 -41.08
CA LEU A 22 12.44 17.17 -40.49
C LEU A 22 13.70 16.37 -40.16
N GLU A 23 14.48 16.78 -39.15
CA GLU A 23 15.61 15.97 -38.69
C GLU A 23 15.24 15.18 -37.43
N ARG A 24 15.26 13.87 -37.64
CA ARG A 24 14.80 12.80 -36.77
C ARG A 24 16.02 12.26 -36.02
N THR A 25 16.18 12.64 -34.75
CA THR A 25 16.93 11.85 -33.77
C THR A 25 16.10 11.69 -32.51
N ILE A 26 15.03 10.89 -32.64
CA ILE A 26 14.27 10.39 -31.50
C ILE A 26 15.13 9.30 -30.84
N ASN A 27 15.90 9.69 -29.83
CA ASN A 27 16.55 8.74 -28.93
C ASN A 27 15.45 8.03 -28.11
N HIS A 28 15.19 6.76 -28.44
CA HIS A 28 14.06 5.99 -27.91
C HIS A 28 14.27 5.42 -26.49
N HIS A 29 15.21 5.95 -25.70
CA HIS A 29 15.72 5.28 -24.49
C HIS A 29 15.30 5.86 -23.14
N ASP A 30 14.40 6.85 -23.07
CA ASP A 30 14.06 7.51 -21.79
C ASP A 30 12.58 7.48 -21.40
N TYR A 31 11.83 6.47 -21.87
CA TYR A 31 10.40 6.33 -21.52
C TYR A 31 10.16 5.74 -20.11
N SER A 32 11.21 5.28 -19.42
CA SER A 32 11.08 4.70 -18.07
C SER A 32 10.94 5.75 -16.96
N GLN A 33 11.23 7.03 -17.25
CA GLN A 33 11.07 8.13 -16.28
C GLN A 33 9.67 8.77 -16.31
N PHE A 34 8.92 8.60 -17.42
CA PHE A 34 7.59 9.19 -17.57
C PHE A 34 6.45 8.33 -17.00
N ILE A 35 6.71 7.05 -16.66
CA ILE A 35 5.77 6.17 -15.97
C ILE A 35 6.12 6.13 -14.48
N LYS A 36 6.15 7.28 -13.79
CA LYS A 36 6.55 7.27 -12.37
C LYS A 36 5.57 7.73 -11.31
N MET A 37 4.56 8.59 -11.50
CA MET A 37 3.76 9.01 -10.33
C MET A 37 2.25 9.10 -10.61
N GLY A 38 1.57 7.98 -10.38
CA GLY A 38 0.12 7.90 -10.33
C GLY A 38 -0.45 8.67 -9.14
N GLY A 39 -0.92 9.88 -9.41
CA GLY A 39 -1.71 10.69 -8.50
C GLY A 39 -2.31 11.83 -9.31
N GLY A 40 -3.60 11.73 -9.65
CA GLY A 40 -4.31 12.79 -10.35
C GLY A 40 -4.25 14.12 -9.59
N ALA A 41 -4.63 15.22 -10.26
CA ALA A 41 -4.61 16.54 -9.65
C ALA A 41 -5.36 16.55 -8.29
N LYS A 42 -4.69 16.99 -7.22
CA LYS A 42 -5.29 17.08 -5.88
C LYS A 42 -6.19 18.31 -5.81
N VAL A 43 -7.47 18.11 -5.48
CA VAL A 43 -8.40 19.22 -5.21
C VAL A 43 -7.97 19.96 -3.93
N PRO A 44 -8.04 21.31 -3.85
CA PRO A 44 -7.77 22.04 -2.61
C PRO A 44 -8.65 21.58 -1.45
N TYR A 45 -8.08 21.53 -0.24
CA TYR A 45 -8.76 21.07 0.97
C TYR A 45 -8.24 21.84 2.20
N PRO A 46 -9.06 21.99 3.26
CA PRO A 46 -8.64 22.67 4.48
C PRO A 46 -7.56 21.86 5.21
N LYS A 47 -6.43 22.49 5.52
CA LYS A 47 -5.26 21.83 6.17
C LYS A 47 -5.35 21.73 7.69
N HIS A 48 -6.19 22.56 8.30
CA HIS A 48 -6.33 22.66 9.76
C HIS A 48 -7.38 21.70 10.33
N VAL A 49 -8.11 20.98 9.48
CA VAL A 49 -9.14 20.03 9.91
C VAL A 49 -8.48 18.70 10.24
N TRP A 50 -8.77 18.20 11.44
CA TRP A 50 -8.30 16.89 11.91
C TRP A 50 -9.47 15.94 12.11
N SER A 51 -9.27 14.68 11.73
CA SER A 51 -10.19 13.58 12.02
C SER A 51 -9.38 12.34 12.40
N PRO A 52 -9.89 11.49 13.32
CA PRO A 52 -9.20 10.29 13.76
C PRO A 52 -8.94 9.29 12.62
N ALA A 53 -9.77 9.29 11.57
CA ALA A 53 -9.61 8.42 10.41
C ALA A 53 -8.60 8.96 9.37
N GLY A 54 -8.07 10.17 9.56
CA GLY A 54 -7.27 10.90 8.59
C GLY A 54 -8.04 12.02 7.90
N GLY A 55 -7.69 12.32 6.66
CA GLY A 55 -8.25 13.44 5.89
C GLY A 55 -7.94 13.30 4.40
N TRP A 56 -8.00 14.41 3.67
CA TRP A 56 -7.78 14.38 2.22
C TRP A 56 -6.34 13.98 1.85
N TYR A 57 -6.23 12.93 1.03
CA TYR A 57 -4.98 12.42 0.46
C TYR A 57 -3.86 12.18 1.50
N THR A 58 -4.22 11.60 2.65
CA THR A 58 -3.28 11.35 3.75
C THR A 58 -2.17 10.38 3.35
N GLN A 59 -0.94 10.89 3.35
CA GLN A 59 0.28 10.12 3.12
C GLN A 59 1.31 10.50 4.21
N PRO A 60 1.15 10.01 5.44
CA PRO A 60 2.09 10.32 6.51
C PRO A 60 3.45 9.69 6.19
N LYS A 61 4.53 10.42 6.47
CA LYS A 61 5.91 9.98 6.20
C LYS A 61 6.24 8.62 6.84
N ASN A 62 5.64 8.31 8.00
CA ASN A 62 5.95 7.14 8.82
C ASN A 62 4.89 6.02 8.71
N TRP A 63 4.09 5.98 7.65
CA TRP A 63 2.98 5.00 7.53
C TRP A 63 3.42 3.54 7.72
N LYS A 64 4.63 3.17 7.27
CA LYS A 64 5.18 1.82 7.39
C LYS A 64 5.38 1.41 8.85
N VAL A 65 6.02 2.27 9.63
CA VAL A 65 6.29 2.01 11.04
C VAL A 65 4.99 1.98 11.83
N ASN A 66 4.09 2.93 11.60
CA ASN A 66 2.80 2.96 12.28
C ASN A 66 1.98 1.68 12.02
N THR A 67 1.98 1.21 10.76
CA THR A 67 1.30 -0.04 10.40
C THR A 67 1.96 -1.24 11.06
N ALA A 68 3.30 -1.30 11.09
CA ALA A 68 4.03 -2.38 11.74
C ALA A 68 3.72 -2.46 13.25
N VAL A 69 3.66 -1.30 13.93
CA VAL A 69 3.30 -1.23 15.36
C VAL A 69 1.88 -1.73 15.58
N MET A 70 0.90 -1.27 14.78
CA MET A 70 -0.48 -1.73 14.91
C MET A 70 -0.62 -3.23 14.63
N LEU A 71 0.07 -3.74 13.62
CA LEU A 71 0.07 -5.17 13.29
C LEU A 71 0.68 -6.00 14.42
N ALA A 72 1.79 -5.54 15.01
CA ALA A 72 2.40 -6.20 16.16
C ALA A 72 1.47 -6.22 17.38
N ALA A 73 0.76 -5.11 17.64
CA ALA A 73 -0.21 -5.04 18.74
C ALA A 73 -1.38 -6.02 18.54
N VAL A 74 -1.99 -6.02 17.35
CA VAL A 74 -3.08 -6.95 17.01
C VAL A 74 -2.61 -8.39 17.12
N PHE A 75 -1.46 -8.70 16.53
CA PHE A 75 -0.89 -10.05 16.58
C PHE A 75 -0.63 -10.50 18.02
N GLY A 76 -0.06 -9.63 18.87
CA GLY A 76 0.20 -9.92 20.26
C GLY A 76 -1.08 -10.25 21.04
N VAL A 77 -2.13 -9.43 20.89
CA VAL A 77 -3.42 -9.67 21.55
C VAL A 77 -4.06 -10.96 21.07
N THR A 78 -4.09 -11.20 19.75
CA THR A 78 -4.64 -12.42 19.17
C THR A 78 -3.88 -13.66 19.63
N ALA A 79 -2.55 -13.62 19.68
CA ALA A 79 -1.73 -14.75 20.13
C ALA A 79 -1.99 -15.07 21.62
N MET A 80 -2.11 -14.06 22.48
CA MET A 80 -2.43 -14.26 23.90
C MET A 80 -3.83 -14.87 24.08
N ALA A 81 -4.84 -14.33 23.38
CA ALA A 81 -6.20 -14.84 23.42
C ALA A 81 -6.28 -16.28 22.89
N TRP A 82 -5.57 -16.59 21.80
CA TRP A 82 -5.49 -17.94 21.26
C TRP A 82 -4.84 -18.91 22.23
N LYS A 83 -3.69 -18.55 22.84
CA LYS A 83 -3.01 -19.36 23.84
C LYS A 83 -3.93 -19.65 25.04
N PHE A 84 -4.57 -18.62 25.58
CA PHE A 84 -5.52 -18.78 26.69
C PHE A 84 -6.69 -19.70 26.31
N SER A 85 -7.27 -19.50 25.13
CA SER A 85 -8.35 -20.34 24.62
C SER A 85 -7.93 -21.79 24.45
N ALA A 86 -6.73 -22.06 23.91
CA ALA A 86 -6.23 -23.41 23.65
C ALA A 86 -5.89 -24.18 24.93
N GLU A 87 -5.49 -23.49 25.99
CA GLU A 87 -5.23 -24.09 27.31
C GLU A 87 -6.51 -24.38 28.10
N ASN A 88 -7.53 -23.52 27.96
CA ASN A 88 -8.80 -23.65 28.65
C ASN A 88 -9.86 -24.44 27.86
N GLU A 89 -9.54 -24.92 26.67
CA GLU A 89 -10.45 -25.76 25.89
C GLU A 89 -10.72 -27.07 26.63
N TYR A 90 -11.98 -27.28 27.00
CA TYR A 90 -12.46 -28.52 27.59
C TYR A 90 -13.51 -29.17 26.72
N ARG A 91 -13.33 -30.47 26.47
CA ARG A 91 -14.15 -31.32 25.62
C ARG A 91 -14.59 -32.53 26.41
N THR A 92 -15.90 -32.78 26.43
CA THR A 92 -16.50 -33.94 27.11
C THR A 92 -16.34 -35.23 26.30
N LYS A 93 -16.31 -35.12 24.96
CA LYS A 93 -16.15 -36.26 24.04
C LYS A 93 -14.95 -36.06 23.13
N PHE A 94 -13.99 -36.97 23.22
CA PHE A 94 -12.85 -36.98 22.30
C PHE A 94 -13.26 -37.46 20.90
N PRO A 95 -12.65 -36.91 19.85
CA PRO A 95 -12.87 -37.36 18.48
C PRO A 95 -12.27 -38.75 18.25
N GLU A 96 -12.85 -39.49 17.28
CA GLU A 96 -12.38 -40.83 16.91
C GLU A 96 -10.93 -40.81 16.41
N GLN A 97 -10.21 -41.90 16.73
CA GLN A 97 -8.85 -42.10 16.27
C GLN A 97 -8.79 -42.09 14.73
N GLY A 98 -7.86 -41.32 14.16
CA GLY A 98 -7.68 -41.19 12.70
C GLY A 98 -8.48 -40.06 12.03
N ARG A 99 -9.44 -39.42 12.70
CA ARG A 99 -10.15 -38.25 12.13
C ARG A 99 -9.26 -37.01 12.15
N PHE A 100 -9.21 -36.26 11.05
CA PHE A 100 -8.56 -34.95 11.00
C PHE A 100 -9.43 -33.86 11.62
N TYR A 101 -8.82 -33.02 12.46
CA TYR A 101 -9.38 -31.75 12.93
C TYR A 101 -8.23 -30.83 13.35
N PRO A 102 -8.32 -29.53 13.08
CA PRO A 102 -7.19 -28.62 13.21
C PRO A 102 -6.77 -28.37 14.66
N SER A 103 -7.72 -28.35 15.60
CA SER A 103 -7.43 -28.07 17.01
C SER A 103 -6.58 -29.15 17.70
N ARG A 104 -6.42 -30.32 17.08
CA ARG A 104 -5.52 -31.40 17.53
C ARG A 104 -4.11 -30.92 17.83
N TYR A 105 -3.63 -29.93 17.08
CA TYR A 105 -2.25 -29.47 17.14
C TYR A 105 -1.97 -28.45 18.24
N TRP A 106 -2.99 -27.85 18.84
CA TRP A 106 -2.80 -26.77 19.82
C TRP A 106 -3.65 -26.88 21.09
N SER A 107 -4.77 -27.59 21.07
CA SER A 107 -5.63 -27.74 22.25
C SER A 107 -4.98 -28.66 23.27
N LYS A 108 -4.72 -28.13 24.46
CA LYS A 108 -3.97 -28.81 25.53
C LYS A 108 -4.60 -30.16 25.88
N GLN A 109 -5.90 -30.19 26.10
CA GLN A 109 -6.64 -31.39 26.51
C GLN A 109 -6.50 -32.54 25.50
N ILE A 110 -6.48 -32.24 24.20
CA ILE A 110 -6.38 -33.23 23.13
C ILE A 110 -4.95 -33.79 23.06
N ILE A 111 -3.96 -32.91 23.11
CA ILE A 111 -2.55 -33.29 23.09
C ILE A 111 -2.21 -34.20 24.27
N GLU A 112 -2.72 -33.88 25.47
CA GLU A 112 -2.51 -34.70 26.67
C GLU A 112 -3.23 -36.05 26.57
N HIS A 113 -4.49 -36.07 26.14
CA HIS A 113 -5.25 -37.31 25.96
C HIS A 113 -4.58 -38.26 24.96
N GLU A 114 -4.12 -37.75 23.82
CA GLU A 114 -3.45 -38.56 22.79
C GLU A 114 -2.10 -39.12 23.25
N LYS A 115 -1.37 -38.37 24.09
CA LYS A 115 -0.14 -38.87 24.74
C LYS A 115 -0.45 -40.01 25.71
N GLU A 116 -1.47 -39.87 26.55
CA GLU A 116 -1.86 -40.91 27.52
C GLU A 116 -2.34 -42.20 26.84
N VAL A 117 -3.10 -42.07 25.74
CA VAL A 117 -3.54 -43.21 24.91
C VAL A 117 -2.33 -43.91 24.29
N LYS A 118 -1.36 -43.15 23.74
CA LYS A 118 -0.13 -43.70 23.17
C LYS A 118 0.74 -44.42 24.21
N GLU A 119 0.75 -43.94 25.44
CA GLU A 119 1.46 -44.53 26.58
C GLU A 119 0.73 -45.74 27.20
N GLY A 120 -0.48 -46.06 26.73
CA GLY A 120 -1.30 -47.16 27.26
C GLY A 120 -1.89 -46.91 28.64
N LYS A 121 -1.86 -45.65 29.12
CA LYS A 121 -2.39 -45.26 30.44
C LYS A 121 -3.91 -45.13 30.46
N LYS A 122 -4.54 -44.92 29.30
CA LYS A 122 -6.00 -44.86 29.13
C LYS A 122 -6.43 -45.69 27.92
N SER A 123 -7.54 -46.40 28.06
CA SER A 123 -8.21 -47.09 26.96
C SER A 123 -8.79 -46.05 25.99
N ALA A 124 -8.63 -46.33 24.69
CA ALA A 124 -9.12 -45.54 23.57
C ALA A 124 -10.64 -45.29 23.59
#